data_AF-A0A1Q4D6D7-F1
#
_entry.id   AF-A0A1Q4D6D7-F1
#
_cell.length_a   1.000
_cell.length_b   1.000
_cell.length_c   1.000
_cell.angle_alpha   90.00
_cell.angle_beta   90.00
_cell.angle_gamma   90.00
#
_symmetry.space_group_name_H-M   'P 1'
#
loop_
_entity.id
_entity.type
_entity.pdbx_description
1 polymer ?
#
loop_
_entity_poly.entity_id
_entity_poly.type
_entity_poly.pdbx_seq_one_letter_code
_entity_poly.pdbx_strand_id
1 'polypeptide(L)'
;MPVTKPGRSAVVILADRSRSARPVREALRAGLTSLLADQQGDVLAAVVPSGSSLPTLRPAADVSVPALRPRGTATLRDDLGVLVTDLGTALSAMPEEDRPSRVLVLVVGTATGGTRWSQDAIADLVGAQQRDYAWEFAFVGSGDAAAELGIHRVLPATLCDEGVRAGLAAASGFLGRARDAQPWAPVEGFSDADRVAAGIEAPAATPTWWQRLVGRKPELAAADRR
;
A
#
# COMPACT_ATOMS: atom_id res chain seq x y z
N MET A 1 15.55 13.03 18.96
CA MET A 1 14.96 12.71 17.64
C MET A 1 15.63 11.42 17.20
N PRO A 2 14.89 10.33 16.94
CA PRO A 2 15.51 9.10 16.47
C PRO A 2 16.29 9.43 15.20
N VAL A 3 17.56 9.04 15.16
CA VAL A 3 18.38 9.20 13.96
C VAL A 3 17.84 8.20 12.94
N THR A 4 17.55 8.66 11.73
CA THR A 4 17.22 7.81 10.57
C THR A 4 18.19 8.18 9.45
N LYS A 5 18.42 7.28 8.50
CA LYS A 5 19.28 7.55 7.36
C LYS A 5 18.57 8.48 6.37
N PRO A 6 19.04 9.72 6.17
CA PRO A 6 18.41 10.63 5.22
C PRO A 6 18.46 10.06 3.80
N GLY A 7 17.35 10.15 3.08
CA GLY A 7 17.23 9.67 1.69
C GLY A 7 17.08 8.15 1.54
N ARG A 8 17.20 7.36 2.62
CA ARG A 8 16.87 5.93 2.59
C ARG A 8 15.38 5.72 2.77
N SER A 9 14.80 4.90 1.91
CA SER A 9 13.38 4.53 1.97
C SER A 9 13.18 3.02 2.02
N ALA A 10 12.09 2.58 2.63
CA ALA A 10 11.60 1.20 2.54
C ALA A 10 10.32 1.15 1.71
N VAL A 11 10.30 0.30 0.68
CA VAL A 11 9.12 0.03 -0.15
C VAL A 11 8.74 -1.44 -0.02
N VAL A 12 7.66 -1.73 0.69
CA VAL A 12 7.20 -3.10 0.94
C VAL A 12 5.86 -3.32 0.26
N ILE A 13 5.80 -4.35 -0.58
CA ILE A 13 4.65 -4.59 -1.45
C ILE A 13 3.94 -5.88 -1.03
N LEU A 14 2.69 -5.77 -0.56
CA LEU A 14 1.81 -6.90 -0.31
C LEU A 14 1.01 -7.21 -1.57
N ALA A 15 1.27 -8.37 -2.19
CA ALA A 15 0.63 -8.77 -3.44
C ALA A 15 -0.38 -9.90 -3.23
N ASP A 16 -1.63 -9.67 -3.63
CA ASP A 16 -2.67 -10.67 -3.68
C ASP A 16 -2.29 -11.80 -4.66
N ARG A 17 -2.47 -13.03 -4.21
CA ARG A 17 -2.32 -14.25 -5.02
C ARG A 17 -3.50 -15.19 -4.83
N SER A 18 -4.66 -14.64 -4.46
CA SER A 18 -5.92 -15.37 -4.41
C SER A 18 -6.32 -15.89 -5.80
N ARG A 19 -7.30 -16.79 -5.86
CA ARG A 19 -7.77 -17.34 -7.14
C ARG A 19 -8.36 -16.27 -8.06
N SER A 20 -8.97 -15.20 -7.54
CA SER A 20 -9.52 -14.11 -8.34
C SER A 20 -8.45 -13.31 -9.07
N ALA A 21 -7.23 -13.22 -8.53
CA ALA A 21 -6.10 -12.58 -9.18
C ALA A 21 -5.44 -13.43 -10.29
N ARG A 22 -5.85 -14.70 -10.47
CA ARG A 22 -5.26 -15.61 -11.46
C ARG A 22 -5.22 -15.05 -12.90
N PRO A 23 -6.28 -14.41 -13.43
CA PRO A 23 -6.29 -13.91 -14.80
C PRO A 23 -5.24 -12.82 -15.07
N VAL A 24 -4.94 -11.98 -14.08
CA VAL A 24 -4.03 -10.83 -14.20
C VAL A 24 -2.65 -11.08 -13.59
N ARG A 25 -2.35 -12.31 -13.21
CA ARG A 25 -1.14 -12.66 -12.44
C ARG A 25 0.16 -12.27 -13.16
N GLU A 26 0.26 -12.55 -14.45
CA GLU A 26 1.48 -12.23 -15.20
C GLU A 26 1.63 -10.72 -15.39
N ALA A 27 0.53 -10.00 -15.62
CA ALA A 27 0.53 -8.53 -15.64
C ALA A 27 0.96 -7.95 -14.29
N LEU A 28 0.45 -8.49 -13.18
CA LEU A 28 0.83 -8.10 -11.83
C LEU A 28 2.33 -8.34 -11.60
N ARG A 29 2.84 -9.53 -11.94
CA ARG A 29 4.26 -9.87 -11.77
C ARG A 29 5.16 -8.96 -12.62
N ALA A 30 4.80 -8.74 -13.88
CA ALA A 30 5.54 -7.87 -14.78
C ALA A 30 5.53 -6.41 -14.29
N GLY A 31 4.36 -5.88 -13.94
CA GLY A 31 4.23 -4.51 -13.45
C GLY A 31 4.97 -4.28 -12.12
N LEU A 32 4.95 -5.25 -11.19
CA LEU A 32 5.75 -5.18 -9.96
C LEU A 32 7.26 -5.20 -10.24
N THR A 33 7.68 -5.94 -11.28
CA THR A 33 9.09 -5.99 -11.69
C THR A 33 9.52 -4.63 -12.23
N SER A 34 8.71 -4.02 -13.10
CA SER A 34 8.96 -2.66 -13.61
C SER A 34 8.94 -1.62 -12.49
N LEU A 35 7.96 -1.68 -11.58
CA LEU A 35 7.86 -0.76 -10.45
C LEU A 35 9.12 -0.80 -9.58
N LEU A 36 9.63 -1.99 -9.25
CA LEU A 36 10.88 -2.14 -8.49
C LEU A 36 12.08 -1.59 -9.24
N ALA A 37 12.15 -1.80 -10.57
CA ALA A 37 13.22 -1.24 -11.40
C ALA A 37 13.19 0.30 -11.45
N ASP A 38 12.02 0.92 -11.31
CA ASP A 38 11.90 2.37 -11.22
C ASP A 38 12.36 2.93 -9.85
N GLN A 39 12.44 2.08 -8.81
CA GLN A 39 12.82 2.51 -7.46
C GLN A 39 14.34 2.64 -7.30
N GLN A 40 14.93 3.60 -8.01
CA GLN A 40 16.35 3.93 -7.96
C GLN A 40 16.75 4.65 -6.66
N GLY A 41 18.03 4.60 -6.29
CA GLY A 41 18.59 5.24 -5.08
C GLY A 41 18.70 4.29 -3.88
N ASP A 42 18.77 4.84 -2.67
CA ASP A 42 18.87 4.04 -1.43
C ASP A 42 17.48 3.54 -1.00
N VAL A 43 17.01 2.49 -1.68
CA VAL A 43 15.68 1.89 -1.45
C VAL A 43 15.84 0.45 -1.00
N LEU A 44 15.43 0.18 0.22
CA LEU A 44 15.20 -1.17 0.69
C LEU A 44 13.80 -1.61 0.26
N ALA A 45 13.65 -2.80 -0.29
CA ALA A 45 12.38 -3.30 -0.77
C ALA A 45 12.15 -4.77 -0.44
N ALA A 46 10.88 -5.14 -0.46
CA ALA A 46 10.42 -6.53 -0.40
C ALA A 46 9.07 -6.68 -1.11
N VAL A 47 8.87 -7.83 -1.75
CA VAL A 47 7.55 -8.24 -2.25
C VAL A 47 7.09 -9.44 -1.45
N VAL A 48 5.91 -9.31 -0.84
CA VAL A 48 5.30 -10.30 0.03
C VAL A 48 4.01 -10.78 -0.64
N PRO A 49 4.01 -11.99 -1.23
CA PRO A 49 2.76 -12.60 -1.66
C PRO A 49 1.89 -12.92 -0.43
N SER A 50 0.61 -12.60 -0.50
CA SER A 50 -0.41 -12.91 0.52
C SER A 50 -0.24 -14.35 1.09
N GLY A 51 -0.26 -14.51 2.41
CA GLY A 51 0.02 -15.77 3.09
C GLY A 51 1.50 -16.21 3.08
N SER A 52 2.44 -15.27 2.97
CA SER A 52 3.88 -15.50 3.11
C SER A 52 4.46 -14.56 4.16
N SER A 53 5.60 -14.93 4.76
CA SER A 53 6.32 -14.08 5.71
C SER A 53 7.06 -12.95 4.99
N LEU A 54 7.30 -11.84 5.69
CA LEU A 54 8.18 -10.76 5.24
C LEU A 54 9.61 -11.31 5.00
N PRO A 55 10.16 -11.26 3.78
CA PRO A 55 11.57 -11.55 3.57
C PRO A 55 12.44 -10.40 4.07
N THR A 56 13.73 -10.63 4.24
CA THR A 56 14.70 -9.57 4.52
C THR A 56 14.61 -8.48 3.45
N LEU A 57 14.56 -7.22 3.88
CA LEU A 57 14.58 -6.10 2.96
C LEU A 57 15.94 -6.02 2.27
N ARG A 58 15.94 -5.81 0.95
CA ARG A 58 17.16 -5.73 0.12
C ARG A 58 17.11 -4.49 -0.77
N PRO A 59 18.23 -4.01 -1.31
CA PRO A 59 18.20 -2.97 -2.35
C PRO A 59 17.16 -3.32 -3.43
N ALA A 60 16.36 -2.36 -3.87
CA ALA A 60 15.25 -2.62 -4.81
C ALA A 60 15.70 -3.32 -6.10
N ALA A 61 16.90 -2.99 -6.59
CA ALA A 61 17.52 -3.63 -7.75
C ALA A 61 17.81 -5.14 -7.55
N ASP A 62 17.94 -5.60 -6.30
CA ASP A 62 18.24 -6.99 -5.94
C ASP A 62 16.96 -7.80 -5.60
N VAL A 63 15.79 -7.16 -5.62
CA VAL A 63 14.51 -7.80 -5.31
C VAL A 63 13.88 -8.39 -6.56
N SER A 64 13.82 -9.71 -6.63
CA SER A 64 13.02 -10.41 -7.65
C SER A 64 11.58 -10.61 -7.18
N VAL A 65 10.62 -10.37 -8.06
CA VAL A 65 9.19 -10.65 -7.78
C VAL A 65 8.97 -12.17 -7.78
N PRO A 66 8.50 -12.77 -6.67
CA PRO A 66 8.27 -14.20 -6.58
C PRO A 66 7.10 -14.65 -7.48
N ALA A 67 7.04 -15.95 -7.75
CA ALA A 67 5.91 -16.53 -8.46
C ALA A 67 4.61 -16.40 -7.63
N LEU A 68 3.64 -15.65 -8.14
CA LEU A 68 2.34 -15.41 -7.48
C LEU A 68 1.36 -16.58 -7.70
N ARG A 69 1.76 -17.81 -7.34
CA ARG A 69 0.95 -19.02 -7.57
C ARG A 69 -0.40 -18.90 -6.85
N PRO A 70 -1.54 -19.01 -7.58
CA PRO A 70 -2.86 -18.82 -6.99
C PRO A 70 -3.13 -19.77 -5.81
N ARG A 71 -3.57 -19.25 -4.67
CA ARG A 71 -3.89 -20.06 -3.48
C ARG A 71 -5.06 -19.47 -2.72
N GLY A 72 -5.98 -20.35 -2.29
CA GLY A 72 -7.00 -20.03 -1.29
C GLY A 72 -7.95 -18.88 -1.64
N THR A 73 -8.63 -18.41 -0.59
CA THR A 73 -9.37 -17.15 -0.55
C THR A 73 -8.42 -16.00 -0.22
N ALA A 74 -8.86 -14.76 -0.44
CA ALA A 74 -8.07 -13.60 -0.05
C ALA A 74 -7.88 -13.53 1.48
N THR A 75 -6.65 -13.25 1.91
CA THR A 75 -6.27 -13.09 3.33
C THR A 75 -5.58 -11.75 3.58
N LEU A 76 -5.76 -10.77 2.68
CA LEU A 76 -5.04 -9.50 2.71
C LEU A 76 -5.18 -8.72 4.02
N ARG A 77 -6.30 -8.87 4.76
CA ARG A 77 -6.47 -8.19 6.04
C ARG A 77 -5.52 -8.76 7.09
N ASP A 78 -5.48 -10.08 7.21
CA ASP A 78 -4.59 -10.76 8.14
C ASP A 78 -3.13 -10.61 7.74
N ASP A 79 -2.85 -10.72 6.44
CA ASP A 79 -1.51 -10.57 5.90
C ASP A 79 -0.98 -9.16 6.08
N LEU A 80 -1.81 -8.12 5.93
CA LEU A 80 -1.41 -6.74 6.19
C LEU A 80 -1.10 -6.53 7.66
N GLY A 81 -1.91 -7.07 8.57
CA GLY A 81 -1.66 -6.96 10.01
C GLY A 81 -0.34 -7.63 10.43
N VAL A 82 -0.07 -8.83 9.88
CA VAL A 82 1.22 -9.52 10.08
C VAL A 82 2.36 -8.70 9.46
N LEU A 83 2.21 -8.26 8.21
CA LEU A 83 3.23 -7.50 7.50
C LEU A 83 3.65 -6.24 8.24
N VAL A 84 2.68 -5.44 8.70
CA VAL A 84 2.95 -4.19 9.41
C VAL A 84 3.69 -4.46 10.73
N THR A 85 3.27 -5.49 11.47
CA THR A 85 3.90 -5.88 12.73
C THR A 85 5.34 -6.38 12.52
N ASP A 86 5.54 -7.27 11.54
CA ASP A 86 6.84 -7.83 11.19
C ASP A 86 7.78 -6.75 10.64
N LEU A 87 7.27 -5.84 9.81
CA LEU A 87 8.05 -4.74 9.27
C LEU A 87 8.48 -3.77 10.37
N GLY A 88 7.58 -3.41 11.30
CA GLY A 88 7.94 -2.57 12.44
C GLY A 88 9.02 -3.22 13.32
N THR A 89 8.94 -4.53 13.53
CA THR A 89 9.96 -5.31 14.25
C THR A 89 11.29 -5.33 13.50
N ALA A 90 11.27 -5.55 12.18
CA ALA A 90 12.47 -5.56 11.37
C ALA A 90 13.17 -4.18 11.35
N LEU A 91 12.39 -3.10 11.24
CA LEU A 91 12.91 -1.73 11.23
C LEU A 91 13.47 -1.31 12.60
N SER A 92 12.81 -1.70 13.70
CA SER A 92 13.31 -1.38 15.05
C SER A 92 14.60 -2.13 15.40
N ALA A 93 14.80 -3.32 14.82
CA ALA A 93 16.04 -4.09 14.95
C ALA A 93 17.21 -3.51 14.13
N MET A 94 16.96 -2.61 13.18
CA MET A 94 18.05 -1.95 12.44
C MET A 94 18.78 -0.92 13.32
N PRO A 95 20.10 -0.74 13.14
CA PRO A 95 20.82 0.41 13.68
C PRO A 95 20.14 1.71 13.28
N GLU A 96 20.06 2.69 14.19
CA GLU A 96 19.34 3.95 13.94
C GLU A 96 19.83 4.67 12.67
N GLU A 97 21.13 4.74 12.49
CA GLU A 97 21.80 5.34 11.31
C GLU A 97 21.51 4.63 9.98
N ASP A 98 20.94 3.42 10.02
CA ASP A 98 20.56 2.65 8.84
C ASP A 98 19.04 2.61 8.62
N ARG A 99 18.23 3.02 9.60
CA ARG A 99 16.78 3.00 9.52
C ARG A 99 16.28 3.93 8.41
N PRO A 100 15.39 3.46 7.52
CA PRO A 100 14.76 4.30 6.51
C PRO A 100 14.06 5.51 7.13
N SER A 101 14.24 6.69 6.52
CA SER A 101 13.51 7.90 6.91
C SER A 101 12.07 7.91 6.36
N ARG A 102 11.78 7.06 5.35
CA ARG A 102 10.44 6.88 4.76
C ARG A 102 10.11 5.40 4.66
N VAL A 103 8.88 5.02 5.03
CA VAL A 103 8.35 3.65 4.90
C VAL A 103 7.07 3.71 4.10
N LEU A 104 7.00 2.95 3.02
CA LEU A 104 5.89 2.91 2.09
C LEU A 104 5.42 1.47 1.94
N VAL A 105 4.13 1.25 2.17
CA VAL A 105 3.47 -0.04 2.03
C VAL A 105 2.48 0.05 0.87
N LEU A 106 2.73 -0.71 -0.19
CA LEU A 106 1.82 -0.85 -1.32
C LEU A 106 1.07 -2.17 -1.17
N VAL A 107 -0.25 -2.12 -1.17
CA VAL A 107 -1.11 -3.31 -1.21
C VAL A 107 -1.72 -3.41 -2.60
N VAL A 108 -1.61 -4.57 -3.23
CA VAL A 108 -2.21 -4.83 -4.54
C VAL A 108 -3.14 -6.01 -4.43
N GLY A 109 -4.43 -5.82 -4.73
CA GLY A 109 -5.39 -6.91 -4.57
C GLY A 109 -6.83 -6.60 -4.91
N THR A 110 -7.65 -7.65 -4.97
CA THR A 110 -9.03 -7.57 -5.47
C THR A 110 -10.07 -7.78 -4.40
N ALA A 111 -9.68 -8.40 -3.29
CA ALA A 111 -10.55 -8.70 -2.15
C ALA A 111 -9.74 -8.71 -0.86
N THR A 112 -10.38 -8.34 0.24
CA THR A 112 -9.91 -8.53 1.61
C THR A 112 -10.33 -9.89 2.14
N GLY A 113 -9.85 -10.22 3.34
CA GLY A 113 -10.25 -11.42 4.06
C GLY A 113 -9.23 -11.79 5.12
N GLY A 114 -9.53 -12.86 5.84
CA GLY A 114 -8.85 -13.21 7.08
C GLY A 114 -9.77 -13.10 8.30
N THR A 115 -9.38 -13.74 9.39
CA THR A 115 -10.16 -13.84 10.64
C THR A 115 -9.37 -13.40 11.86
N ARG A 116 -8.05 -13.16 11.74
CA ARG A 116 -7.18 -12.74 12.85
C ARG A 116 -7.37 -11.26 13.18
N TRP A 117 -7.62 -10.43 12.18
CA TRP A 117 -7.83 -8.99 12.35
C TRP A 117 -9.27 -8.61 12.00
N SER A 118 -9.91 -7.81 12.85
CA SER A 118 -11.15 -7.13 12.49
C SER A 118 -10.85 -5.92 11.58
N GLN A 119 -11.88 -5.40 10.91
CA GLN A 119 -11.76 -4.19 10.10
C GLN A 119 -11.30 -2.99 10.93
N ASP A 120 -11.87 -2.80 12.12
CA ASP A 120 -11.48 -1.69 12.99
C ASP A 120 -10.03 -1.86 13.48
N ALA A 121 -9.64 -3.08 13.88
CA ALA A 121 -8.28 -3.34 14.37
C ALA A 121 -7.21 -3.11 13.30
N ILE A 122 -7.48 -3.48 12.03
CA ILE A 122 -6.51 -3.22 10.95
C ILE A 122 -6.45 -1.73 10.60
N ALA A 123 -7.59 -1.04 10.59
CA ALA A 123 -7.64 0.39 10.31
C ALA A 123 -6.92 1.19 11.41
N ASP A 124 -7.10 0.81 12.67
CA ASP A 124 -6.40 1.40 13.80
C ASP A 124 -4.88 1.18 13.72
N LEU A 125 -4.45 -0.04 13.35
CA LEU A 125 -3.04 -0.36 13.15
C LEU A 125 -2.42 0.49 12.03
N VAL A 126 -3.06 0.53 10.86
CA VAL A 126 -2.60 1.35 9.72
C VAL A 126 -2.55 2.83 10.11
N GLY A 127 -3.61 3.33 10.75
CA GLY A 127 -3.70 4.71 11.20
C GLY A 127 -2.62 5.08 12.22
N ALA A 128 -2.28 4.17 13.15
CA ALA A 128 -1.18 4.38 14.09
C ALA A 128 0.17 4.49 13.36
N GLN A 129 0.46 3.63 12.39
CA GLN A 129 1.70 3.71 11.60
C GLN A 129 1.82 5.00 10.78
N GLN A 130 0.69 5.47 10.22
CA GLN A 130 0.65 6.75 9.51
C GLN A 130 0.90 7.93 10.44
N ARG A 131 0.19 8.00 11.57
CA ARG A 131 0.27 9.14 12.51
C ARG A 131 1.61 9.20 13.24
N ASP A 132 2.04 8.07 13.80
CA ASP A 132 3.13 8.06 14.78
C ASP A 132 4.50 7.87 14.10
N TYR A 133 4.54 7.25 12.92
CA TYR A 133 5.77 6.88 12.22
C TYR A 133 5.85 7.41 10.78
N ALA A 134 4.88 8.20 10.32
CA ALA A 134 4.82 8.75 8.97
C ALA A 134 4.85 7.69 7.84
N TRP A 135 4.37 6.46 8.11
CA TRP A 135 4.28 5.45 7.07
C TRP A 135 3.24 5.85 6.02
N GLU A 136 3.53 5.58 4.75
CA GLU A 136 2.58 5.76 3.66
C GLU A 136 1.96 4.43 3.27
N PHE A 137 0.64 4.40 3.10
CA PHE A 137 -0.07 3.23 2.61
C PHE A 137 -0.79 3.60 1.32
N ALA A 138 -0.63 2.77 0.29
CA ALA A 138 -1.35 2.90 -0.97
C ALA A 138 -1.95 1.55 -1.37
N PHE A 139 -3.07 1.59 -2.08
CA PHE A 139 -3.76 0.41 -2.56
C PHE A 139 -4.02 0.50 -4.07
N VAL A 140 -3.75 -0.58 -4.81
CA VAL A 140 -4.12 -0.75 -6.22
C VAL A 140 -5.05 -1.95 -6.37
N GLY A 141 -6.26 -1.75 -6.90
CA GLY A 141 -7.21 -2.83 -7.18
C GLY A 141 -8.65 -2.50 -6.79
N SER A 142 -9.30 -3.33 -5.96
CA SER A 142 -10.68 -3.07 -5.52
C SER A 142 -10.77 -1.97 -4.45
N GLY A 143 -11.60 -0.95 -4.69
CA GLY A 143 -11.83 0.15 -3.74
C GLY A 143 -12.48 -0.29 -2.44
N ASP A 144 -13.41 -1.26 -2.49
CA ASP A 144 -14.07 -1.80 -1.30
C ASP A 144 -13.09 -2.54 -0.40
N ALA A 145 -12.17 -3.30 -1.02
CA ALA A 145 -11.10 -3.99 -0.31
C ALA A 145 -10.17 -2.99 0.41
N ALA A 146 -9.81 -1.88 -0.24
CA ALA A 146 -8.99 -0.85 0.38
C ALA A 146 -9.67 -0.19 1.60
N ALA A 147 -10.97 0.08 1.50
CA ALA A 147 -11.77 0.65 2.58
C ALA A 147 -11.81 -0.27 3.81
N GLU A 148 -11.90 -1.58 3.59
CA GLU A 148 -11.82 -2.59 4.66
C GLU A 148 -10.45 -2.72 5.33
N LEU A 149 -9.40 -2.16 4.75
CA LEU A 149 -8.04 -2.11 5.31
C LEU A 149 -7.73 -0.77 5.97
N GLY A 150 -8.64 0.21 5.91
CA GLY A 150 -8.37 1.58 6.38
C GLY A 150 -7.38 2.34 5.50
N ILE A 151 -7.18 1.92 4.24
CA ILE A 151 -6.25 2.58 3.31
C ILE A 151 -7.03 3.60 2.47
N HIS A 152 -6.75 4.88 2.67
CA HIS A 152 -7.45 5.97 1.98
C HIS A 152 -6.85 6.33 0.63
N ARG A 153 -5.56 6.03 0.41
CA ARG A 153 -4.89 6.30 -0.87
C ARG A 153 -5.09 5.13 -1.81
N VAL A 154 -6.13 5.21 -2.62
CA VAL A 154 -6.59 4.09 -3.45
C VAL A 154 -6.58 4.48 -4.92
N LEU A 155 -6.00 3.60 -5.74
CA LEU A 155 -6.19 3.58 -7.18
C LEU A 155 -7.06 2.37 -7.51
N PRO A 156 -8.38 2.57 -7.72
CA PRO A 156 -9.20 1.50 -8.23
C PRO A 156 -8.67 1.09 -9.61
N ALA A 157 -8.59 -0.21 -9.87
CA ALA A 157 -8.08 -0.72 -11.13
C ALA A 157 -8.99 -1.83 -11.65
N THR A 158 -9.27 -1.78 -12.95
CA THR A 158 -10.01 -2.87 -13.60
C THR A 158 -9.16 -4.13 -13.57
N LEU A 159 -9.78 -5.27 -13.26
CA LEU A 159 -9.12 -6.58 -13.18
C LEU A 159 -8.86 -7.18 -14.57
N CYS A 160 -8.16 -6.40 -15.38
CA CYS A 160 -7.61 -6.80 -16.65
C CYS A 160 -6.12 -6.45 -16.69
N ASP A 161 -5.46 -7.05 -17.65
CA ASP A 161 -4.02 -6.93 -17.87
C ASP A 161 -3.56 -5.47 -18.03
N GLU A 162 -4.32 -4.67 -18.78
CA GLU A 162 -4.05 -3.24 -19.01
C GLU A 162 -4.24 -2.41 -17.73
N GLY A 163 -5.40 -2.56 -17.07
CA GLY A 163 -5.73 -1.81 -15.86
C GLY A 163 -4.76 -2.08 -14.72
N VAL A 164 -4.32 -3.33 -14.55
CA VAL A 164 -3.29 -3.70 -13.55
C VAL A 164 -1.94 -3.08 -13.89
N ARG A 165 -1.51 -3.10 -15.16
CA ARG A 165 -0.25 -2.48 -15.59
C ARG A 165 -0.27 -0.97 -15.37
N ALA A 166 -1.32 -0.29 -15.80
CA ALA A 166 -1.50 1.15 -15.58
C ALA A 166 -1.56 1.49 -14.09
N GLY A 167 -2.28 0.70 -13.30
CA GLY A 167 -2.36 0.88 -11.84
C GLY A 167 -0.99 0.78 -11.15
N LEU A 168 -0.16 -0.18 -11.55
CA LEU A 168 1.20 -0.33 -11.02
C LEU A 168 2.15 0.76 -11.50
N ALA A 169 2.01 1.26 -12.74
CA ALA A 169 2.78 2.39 -13.23
C ALA A 169 2.46 3.68 -12.43
N ALA A 170 1.18 3.95 -12.17
CA ALA A 170 0.75 5.06 -11.33
C ALA A 170 1.24 4.91 -9.87
N ALA A 171 1.20 3.68 -9.33
CA ALA A 171 1.80 3.39 -8.02
C ALA A 171 3.30 3.65 -7.99
N SER A 172 4.04 3.27 -9.03
CA SER A 172 5.47 3.58 -9.18
C SER A 172 5.74 5.08 -9.09
N GLY A 173 4.98 5.88 -9.85
CA GLY A 173 5.07 7.34 -9.82
C GLY A 173 4.71 7.95 -8.46
N PHE A 174 3.67 7.44 -7.80
CA PHE A 174 3.32 7.86 -6.43
C PHE A 174 4.44 7.54 -5.43
N LEU A 175 4.99 6.33 -5.46
CA LEU A 175 6.06 5.90 -4.55
C LEU A 175 7.29 6.81 -4.70
N GLY A 176 7.67 7.18 -5.93
CA GLY A 176 8.74 8.16 -6.17
C GLY A 176 8.48 9.49 -5.44
N ARG A 177 7.31 10.11 -5.67
CA ARG A 177 6.94 11.36 -4.99
C ARG A 177 6.91 11.24 -3.47
N ALA A 178 6.37 10.14 -2.95
CA ALA A 178 6.22 9.91 -1.51
C ALA A 178 7.56 9.68 -0.78
N ARG A 179 8.56 9.14 -1.49
CA ARG A 179 9.93 8.95 -1.00
C ARG A 179 10.69 10.27 -0.92
N ASP A 180 10.45 11.18 -1.87
CA ASP A 180 11.10 12.50 -1.90
C ASP A 180 10.47 13.51 -0.94
N ALA A 181 9.25 13.23 -0.47
CA ALA A 181 8.54 14.07 0.49
C ALA A 181 9.13 13.95 1.91
N GLN A 182 9.02 15.05 2.66
CA GLN A 182 9.35 15.05 4.08
C GLN A 182 8.37 14.15 4.87
N PRO A 183 8.81 13.52 5.98
CA PRO A 183 7.89 12.83 6.89
C PRO A 183 6.71 13.72 7.29
N TRP A 184 5.50 13.13 7.29
CA TRP A 184 4.20 13.80 7.53
C TRP A 184 3.81 14.91 6.53
N ALA A 185 4.64 15.23 5.54
CA ALA A 185 4.25 16.16 4.50
C ALA A 185 3.17 15.53 3.61
N PRO A 186 2.15 16.29 3.20
CA PRO A 186 1.14 15.79 2.29
C PRO A 186 1.78 15.42 0.94
N VAL A 187 1.56 14.18 0.50
CA VAL A 187 1.96 13.71 -0.83
C VAL A 187 0.74 13.68 -1.74
N GLU A 188 0.86 14.28 -2.91
CA GLU A 188 -0.17 14.19 -3.95
C GLU A 188 -0.46 12.72 -4.32
N GLY A 189 -1.75 12.35 -4.27
CA GLY A 189 -2.21 11.00 -4.54
C GLY A 189 -2.25 10.65 -6.03
N PHE A 190 -3.13 9.72 -6.37
CA PHE A 190 -3.39 9.32 -7.75
C PHE A 190 -4.25 10.37 -8.46
N SER A 191 -3.83 10.77 -9.64
CA SER A 191 -4.52 11.73 -10.50
C SER A 191 -5.74 11.11 -11.19
N ASP A 192 -6.61 11.95 -11.76
CA ASP A 192 -7.70 11.45 -12.59
C ASP A 192 -7.20 10.76 -13.87
N ALA A 193 -6.05 11.19 -14.40
CA ALA A 193 -5.40 10.51 -15.51
C ALA A 193 -4.95 9.09 -15.13
N ASP A 194 -4.43 8.90 -13.92
CA ASP A 194 -4.07 7.56 -13.40
C ASP A 194 -5.29 6.66 -13.32
N ARG A 195 -6.45 7.18 -12.88
CA ARG A 195 -7.71 6.43 -12.78
C ARG A 195 -8.23 6.01 -14.14
N VAL A 196 -8.23 6.94 -15.10
CA VAL A 196 -8.61 6.66 -16.49
C VAL A 196 -7.71 5.59 -17.10
N ALA A 197 -6.40 5.72 -16.92
CA ALA A 197 -5.43 4.73 -17.41
C ALA A 197 -5.62 3.36 -16.77
N ALA A 198 -5.97 3.30 -15.47
CA ALA A 198 -6.31 2.06 -14.76
C ALA A 198 -7.66 1.44 -15.19
N GLY A 199 -8.33 2.02 -16.19
CA GLY A 199 -9.57 1.52 -16.77
C GLY A 199 -10.80 1.84 -15.92
N ILE A 200 -10.72 2.87 -15.08
CA ILE A 200 -11.86 3.43 -14.35
C ILE A 200 -12.27 4.70 -15.08
N GLU A 201 -13.48 4.76 -15.62
CA GLU A 201 -13.99 6.01 -16.22
C GLU A 201 -13.80 7.17 -15.23
N ALA A 202 -13.30 8.31 -15.72
CA ALA A 202 -13.21 9.52 -14.92
C ALA A 202 -14.61 9.77 -14.32
N PRO A 203 -14.73 9.91 -12.99
CA PRO A 203 -16.05 10.00 -12.39
C PRO A 203 -16.78 11.25 -12.90
N ALA A 204 -17.95 11.08 -13.52
CA ALA A 204 -18.87 12.21 -13.79
C ALA A 204 -19.41 12.85 -12.50
N ALA A 205 -19.19 12.21 -11.34
CA ALA A 205 -19.29 12.79 -10.02
C ALA A 205 -18.58 11.84 -9.05
N THR A 206 -17.95 12.40 -8.01
CA THR A 206 -17.28 11.66 -6.94
C THR A 206 -18.14 10.47 -6.49
N PRO A 207 -17.66 9.22 -6.61
CA PRO A 207 -18.45 8.03 -6.28
C PRO A 207 -19.00 8.10 -4.86
N THR A 208 -20.23 7.61 -4.66
CA THR A 208 -20.90 7.66 -3.34
C THR A 208 -20.14 6.92 -2.25
N TRP A 209 -19.33 5.90 -2.59
CA TRP A 209 -18.43 5.24 -1.65
C TRP A 209 -17.27 6.16 -1.19
N TRP A 210 -16.71 6.97 -2.10
CA TRP A 210 -15.69 7.98 -1.78
C TRP A 210 -16.26 9.11 -0.92
N GLN A 211 -17.50 9.54 -1.18
CA GLN A 211 -18.19 10.52 -0.34
C GLN A 211 -18.43 9.99 1.09
N ARG A 212 -18.72 8.69 1.25
CA ARG A 212 -18.84 8.05 2.58
C ARG A 212 -17.49 7.96 3.31
N LEU A 213 -16.40 7.72 2.58
CA LEU A 213 -15.03 7.67 3.11
C LEU A 213 -14.52 9.04 3.56
N VAL A 214 -14.79 10.10 2.81
CA VAL A 214 -14.35 11.47 3.13
C VAL A 214 -15.34 12.18 4.09
N GLY A 215 -16.59 11.73 4.16
CA GLY A 215 -17.66 12.34 4.96
C GLY A 215 -17.67 12.01 6.46
N ARG A 216 -16.84 11.07 6.95
CA ARG A 216 -16.67 10.86 8.41
C ARG A 216 -15.74 11.94 8.97
N LYS A 217 -16.27 13.14 9.23
CA LYS A 217 -15.68 14.02 10.25
C LYS A 217 -15.87 13.35 11.61
N PRO A 218 -14.87 13.30 12.50
CA PRO A 218 -15.15 13.12 13.91
C PRO A 218 -15.93 14.37 14.36
N GLU A 219 -17.17 14.18 14.81
CA GLU A 219 -17.86 15.23 15.56
C GLU A 219 -17.05 15.46 16.84
N LEU A 220 -16.18 16.48 16.82
CA LEU A 220 -15.69 17.11 18.03
C LEU A 220 -16.93 17.66 18.74
N ALA A 221 -17.36 16.93 19.77
CA ALA A 221 -18.35 17.40 20.72
C ALA A 221 -17.88 18.76 21.25
N ALA A 222 -18.53 19.82 20.76
CA ALA A 222 -18.48 21.12 21.40
C ALA A 222 -19.12 20.93 22.77
N ALA A 223 -18.27 20.88 23.80
CA ALA A 223 -18.68 21.11 25.17
C ALA A 223 -19.29 22.52 25.22
N ASP A 224 -20.61 22.57 25.19
CA ASP A 224 -21.33 23.80 25.41
C ASP A 224 -21.42 24.06 26.92
N ARG A 225 -21.10 25.30 27.25
CA ARG A 225 -21.04 25.84 28.61
C ARG A 225 -22.40 25.77 29.28
N ARG A 226 -22.45 25.29 30.52
CA ARG A 226 -23.16 25.92 31.65
C ARG A 226 -22.68 25.35 32.97
#